data_AF-A0A1U7GS77-F1
#
_entry.id   AF-A0A1U7GS77-F1
#
_cell.length_a   1.000
_cell.length_b   1.000
_cell.length_c   1.000
_cell.angle_alpha   90.00
_cell.angle_beta   90.00
_cell.angle_gamma   90.00
#
_symmetry.space_group_name_H-M   'P 1'
#
loop_
_entity.id
_entity.type
_entity.pdbx_description
1 polymer ?
#
loop_
_entity_poly.entity_id
_entity_poly.type
_entity_poly.pdbx_seq_one_letter_code
_entity_poly.pdbx_strand_id
1 'polypeptide(L)'
;MTDEKGSAFGDELIASLEGFLDHVEAGKPASARYTVRTVVFDLEPHEYTPEEVKEVRRKLGASQALFAKFLGVSVKTLQAWEQGVHPMPAIAARFLDEIQATPEIWNRRIQVAAK
;
A
#
# COMPACT_ATOMS: atom_id res chain seq x y z
N MET A 1 -44.19 -16.07 35.50
CA MET A 1 -42.73 -16.17 35.50
C MET A 1 -42.35 -16.42 34.05
N THR A 2 -42.13 -15.35 33.30
CA THR A 2 -41.90 -15.38 31.85
C THR A 2 -40.46 -15.82 31.59
N ASP A 3 -40.30 -16.94 30.89
CA ASP A 3 -39.00 -17.41 30.38
C ASP A 3 -38.38 -16.35 29.45
N GLU A 4 -37.50 -15.51 30.00
CA GLU A 4 -36.52 -14.75 29.22
C GLU A 4 -35.37 -15.69 28.83
N LYS A 5 -35.58 -16.54 27.81
CA LYS A 5 -34.45 -17.14 27.11
C LYS A 5 -34.20 -16.31 25.87
N GLY A 6 -33.04 -15.64 25.84
CA GLY A 6 -32.50 -15.04 24.64
C GLY A 6 -32.60 -16.03 23.48
N SER A 7 -33.01 -15.53 22.31
CA SER A 7 -33.01 -16.32 21.09
C SER A 7 -31.59 -16.84 20.84
N ALA A 8 -31.41 -18.10 20.44
CA ALA A 8 -30.09 -18.69 20.13
C ALA A 8 -29.28 -17.84 19.12
N PHE A 9 -29.99 -17.14 18.23
CA PHE A 9 -29.39 -16.17 17.32
C PHE A 9 -28.82 -14.93 18.03
N GLY A 10 -29.48 -14.47 19.09
CA GLY A 10 -29.01 -13.36 19.92
C GLY A 10 -27.72 -13.71 20.66
N ASP A 11 -27.64 -14.92 21.22
CA ASP A 11 -26.42 -15.39 21.90
C ASP A 11 -25.24 -15.51 20.92
N GLU A 12 -25.49 -16.01 19.71
CA GLU A 12 -24.48 -16.07 18.64
C GLU A 12 -24.03 -14.67 18.20
N LEU A 13 -24.96 -13.72 18.07
CA LEU A 13 -24.67 -12.34 17.69
C LEU A 13 -23.81 -11.64 18.75
N ILE A 14 -24.15 -11.81 20.03
CA ILE A 14 -23.39 -11.24 21.15
C ILE A 14 -21.97 -11.81 21.15
N ALA A 15 -21.81 -13.13 21.07
CA ALA A 15 -20.50 -13.77 21.05
C ALA A 15 -19.65 -13.31 19.85
N SER A 16 -20.26 -13.08 18.67
CA SER A 16 -19.56 -12.56 17.51
C SER A 16 -19.09 -11.11 17.70
N LEU A 17 -19.88 -10.26 18.36
CA LEU A 17 -19.54 -8.87 18.63
C LEU A 17 -18.48 -8.74 19.73
N GLU A 18 -18.58 -9.55 20.79
CA GLU A 18 -17.55 -9.66 21.83
C GLU A 18 -16.21 -10.08 21.23
N GLY A 19 -16.21 -11.11 20.38
CA GLY A 19 -14.99 -11.56 19.70
C GLY A 19 -14.40 -10.53 18.72
N PHE A 20 -15.22 -9.60 18.19
CA PHE A 20 -14.74 -8.47 17.40
C PHE A 20 -14.13 -7.39 18.30
N LEU A 21 -14.78 -7.05 19.43
CA LEU A 21 -14.26 -6.09 20.40
C LEU A 21 -12.90 -6.52 20.94
N ASP A 22 -12.76 -7.77 21.39
CA ASP A 22 -11.49 -8.34 21.86
C ASP A 22 -10.36 -8.19 20.82
N HIS A 23 -10.69 -8.38 19.54
CA HIS A 23 -9.72 -8.28 18.45
C HIS A 23 -9.25 -6.84 18.23
N VAL A 24 -10.19 -5.89 18.31
CA VAL A 24 -9.91 -4.44 18.19
C VAL A 24 -9.12 -3.95 19.40
N GLU A 25 -9.50 -4.33 20.62
CA GLU A 25 -8.84 -3.93 21.87
C GLU A 25 -7.41 -4.48 21.97
N ALA A 26 -7.15 -5.67 21.42
CA ALA A 26 -5.80 -6.21 21.29
C ALA A 26 -4.90 -5.43 20.32
N GLY A 27 -5.42 -4.39 19.65
CA GLY A 27 -4.69 -3.56 18.69
C GLY A 27 -4.35 -4.29 17.39
N LYS A 28 -4.97 -5.44 17.12
CA LYS A 28 -4.74 -6.20 15.90
C LYS A 28 -5.56 -5.59 14.76
N PRO A 29 -5.00 -5.50 13.54
CA PRO A 29 -5.76 -4.99 12.40
C PRO A 29 -6.95 -5.92 12.13
N ALA A 30 -8.12 -5.37 11.79
CA ALA A 30 -9.33 -6.15 11.53
C ALA A 30 -9.10 -7.24 10.46
N SER A 31 -8.24 -6.97 9.47
CA SER A 31 -7.82 -7.90 8.42
C SER A 31 -7.16 -9.18 8.93
N ALA A 32 -6.66 -9.22 10.17
CA ALA A 32 -6.06 -10.43 10.74
C ALA A 32 -7.10 -11.51 11.10
N ARG A 33 -8.38 -11.16 11.19
CA ARG A 33 -9.47 -12.11 11.50
C ARG A 33 -10.66 -11.99 10.56
N TYR A 34 -10.92 -10.80 10.03
CA TYR A 34 -12.10 -10.50 9.22
C TYR A 34 -11.70 -9.99 7.84
N THR A 35 -12.44 -10.40 6.81
CA THR A 35 -12.26 -9.83 5.47
C THR A 35 -12.68 -8.37 5.47
N VAL A 36 -11.76 -7.49 5.10
CA VAL A 36 -12.04 -6.07 4.91
C VAL A 36 -12.83 -5.90 3.62
N ARG A 37 -14.09 -5.49 3.72
CA ARG A 37 -15.00 -5.33 2.57
C ARG A 37 -15.21 -3.89 2.15
N THR A 38 -15.21 -2.96 3.11
CA THR A 38 -15.48 -1.55 2.87
C THR A 38 -14.40 -0.72 3.53
N VAL A 39 -13.62 -0.02 2.71
CA VAL A 39 -12.65 0.99 3.13
C VAL A 39 -12.77 2.13 2.15
N VAL A 40 -12.71 3.35 2.66
CA VAL A 40 -12.57 4.54 1.81
C VAL A 40 -11.08 4.72 1.56
N PHE A 41 -10.67 4.51 0.31
CA PHE A 41 -9.32 4.80 -0.14
C PHE A 41 -9.31 6.17 -0.80
N ASP A 42 -8.73 7.16 -0.11
CA ASP A 42 -8.39 8.45 -0.70
C ASP A 42 -6.94 8.39 -1.21
N LEU A 43 -6.78 7.76 -2.37
CA LEU A 43 -5.48 7.43 -2.96
C LEU A 43 -5.39 7.98 -4.39
N GLU A 44 -5.75 9.25 -4.57
CA GLU A 44 -5.54 9.92 -5.85
C GLU A 44 -4.03 9.96 -6.18
N PRO A 45 -3.61 9.49 -7.37
CA PRO A 45 -2.21 9.50 -7.75
C PRO A 45 -1.68 10.92 -7.89
N HIS A 46 -0.48 11.18 -7.36
CA HIS A 46 0.22 12.44 -7.61
C HIS A 46 0.58 12.60 -9.09
N GLU A 47 0.39 13.80 -9.64
CA GLU A 47 0.82 14.12 -11.00
C GLU A 47 2.31 14.48 -11.01
N TYR A 48 3.15 13.50 -11.33
CA TYR A 48 4.60 13.69 -11.37
C TYR A 48 5.07 14.45 -12.61
N THR A 49 5.79 15.54 -12.36
CA THR A 49 6.62 16.22 -13.35
C THR A 49 7.90 15.41 -13.64
N PRO A 50 8.54 15.62 -14.82
CA PRO A 50 9.79 14.92 -15.16
C PRO A 50 10.90 15.09 -14.12
N GLU A 51 11.00 16.29 -13.53
CA GLU A 51 11.94 16.64 -12.47
C GLU A 51 11.64 15.89 -11.16
N GLU A 52 10.37 15.75 -10.77
CA GLU A 52 10.00 15.00 -9.58
C GLU A 52 10.31 13.51 -9.72
N VAL A 53 10.08 12.92 -10.90
CA VAL A 53 10.47 11.51 -11.16
C VAL A 53 11.98 11.32 -10.97
N LYS A 54 12.79 12.24 -11.51
CA LYS A 54 14.25 12.23 -11.31
C LYS A 54 14.59 12.36 -9.83
N GLU A 55 13.91 13.23 -9.10
CA GLU A 55 14.19 13.50 -7.70
C GLU A 55 13.89 12.27 -6.82
N VAL A 56 12.75 11.59 -7.03
CA VAL A 56 12.46 10.33 -6.33
C VAL A 56 13.58 9.31 -6.56
N ARG A 57 14.01 9.12 -7.81
CA ARG A 57 15.13 8.21 -8.12
C ARG A 57 16.41 8.60 -7.39
N ARG A 58 16.73 9.90 -7.38
CA ARG A 58 17.96 10.43 -6.76
C ARG A 58 17.94 10.29 -5.25
N LYS A 59 16.79 10.51 -4.60
CA LYS A 59 16.61 10.29 -3.16
C LYS A 59 16.92 8.84 -2.75
N LEU A 60 16.64 7.87 -3.62
CA LEU A 60 16.98 6.47 -3.41
C LEU A 60 18.44 6.11 -3.73
N GLY A 61 19.24 7.05 -4.26
CA GLY A 61 20.61 6.81 -4.71
C GLY A 61 20.70 5.88 -5.92
N ALA A 62 19.62 5.74 -6.70
CA ALA A 62 19.54 4.75 -7.77
C ALA A 62 19.99 5.31 -9.13
N SER A 63 20.71 4.48 -9.90
CA SER A 63 20.92 4.73 -11.34
C SER A 63 19.60 4.55 -12.10
N GLN A 64 19.49 5.12 -13.30
CA GLN A 64 18.31 4.91 -14.15
C GLN A 64 18.04 3.42 -14.41
N ALA A 65 19.09 2.64 -14.69
CA ALA A 65 18.96 1.21 -14.94
C ALA A 65 18.42 0.45 -13.72
N LEU A 66 18.94 0.75 -12.53
CA LEU A 66 18.52 0.08 -11.30
C LEU A 66 17.09 0.49 -10.92
N PHE A 67 16.76 1.77 -11.03
CA PHE A 67 15.42 2.27 -10.73
C PHE A 67 14.38 1.74 -11.72
N ALA A 68 14.68 1.71 -13.02
CA ALA A 68 13.80 1.11 -14.02
C ALA A 68 13.52 -0.37 -13.72
N LYS A 69 14.56 -1.14 -13.34
CA LYS A 69 14.40 -2.54 -12.91
C LYS A 69 13.53 -2.67 -11.66
N PHE A 70 13.69 -1.78 -10.69
CA PHE A 70 12.88 -1.75 -9.48
C PHE A 70 11.40 -1.43 -9.75
N LEU A 71 11.13 -0.50 -10.67
CA LEU A 71 9.78 -0.16 -11.13
C LEU A 71 9.17 -1.19 -12.10
N GLY A 72 9.97 -2.14 -12.60
CA GLY A 72 9.51 -3.13 -13.57
C GLY A 72 9.30 -2.58 -14.98
N VAL A 73 10.03 -1.53 -15.37
CA VAL A 73 9.94 -0.89 -16.70
C VAL A 73 11.29 -0.88 -17.42
N SER A 74 11.26 -0.58 -18.72
CA SER A 74 12.50 -0.40 -19.49
C SER A 74 13.23 0.90 -19.09
N VAL A 75 14.55 0.94 -19.27
CA VAL A 75 15.33 2.18 -19.06
C VAL A 75 14.85 3.30 -19.97
N LYS A 76 14.47 2.97 -21.22
CA LYS A 76 13.91 3.93 -22.18
C LYS A 76 12.58 4.52 -21.69
N THR A 77 11.74 3.71 -21.05
CA THR A 77 10.48 4.16 -20.45
C THR A 77 10.74 5.16 -19.32
N LEU A 78 11.64 4.82 -18.39
CA LEU A 78 12.02 5.74 -17.32
C LEU A 78 12.61 7.04 -17.87
N GLN A 79 13.48 6.97 -18.87
CA GLN A 79 14.04 8.15 -19.53
C GLN A 79 12.96 9.01 -20.18
N ALA A 80 11.99 8.41 -20.86
CA ALA A 80 10.88 9.15 -21.46
C ALA A 80 10.06 9.92 -20.42
N TRP A 81 9.85 9.35 -19.22
CA TRP A 81 9.20 10.04 -18.10
C TRP A 81 10.07 11.17 -17.55
N GLU A 82 11.34 10.88 -17.26
CA GLU A 82 12.30 11.87 -16.74
C GLU A 82 12.61 13.01 -17.72
N GLN A 83 12.34 12.83 -19.01
CA GLN A 83 12.53 13.86 -20.05
C GLN A 83 11.20 14.55 -20.44
N GLY A 84 10.06 14.10 -19.92
CA GLY A 84 8.75 14.62 -20.29
C GLY A 84 8.32 14.28 -21.72
N VAL A 85 8.92 13.27 -22.33
CA VAL A 85 8.50 12.76 -23.66
C VAL A 85 7.12 12.12 -23.56
N HIS A 86 6.87 11.40 -22.47
CA HIS A 86 5.57 10.82 -22.15
C HIS A 86 5.25 11.02 -20.67
N PRO A 87 3.99 11.28 -20.31
CA PRO A 87 3.57 11.34 -18.91
C PRO A 87 3.69 9.97 -18.25
N MET A 88 3.88 9.99 -16.93
CA MET A 88 3.84 8.79 -16.12
C MET A 88 2.39 8.30 -15.99
N PRO A 89 2.10 7.00 -16.20
CA PRO A 89 0.76 6.47 -15.98
C PRO A 89 0.41 6.46 -14.49
N ALA A 90 -0.87 6.64 -14.17
CA ALA A 90 -1.40 6.68 -12.80
C ALA A 90 -0.91 5.53 -11.90
N ILE A 91 -0.81 4.31 -12.43
CA ILE A 91 -0.33 3.16 -11.66
C ILE A 91 1.15 3.29 -11.23
N ALA A 92 1.99 3.87 -12.08
CA ALA A 92 3.39 4.11 -11.74
C ALA A 92 3.50 5.30 -10.77
N ALA A 93 2.67 6.33 -10.94
CA ALA A 93 2.59 7.44 -10.00
C ALA A 93 2.18 6.96 -8.59
N ARG A 94 1.13 6.13 -8.48
CA ARG A 94 0.74 5.49 -7.21
C ARG A 94 1.87 4.69 -6.58
N PHE A 95 2.64 3.96 -7.40
CA PHE A 95 3.76 3.21 -6.87
C PHE A 95 4.89 4.14 -6.36
N LEU A 96 5.15 5.25 -7.04
CA LEU A 96 6.06 6.29 -6.55
C LEU A 96 5.55 6.92 -5.24
N ASP A 97 4.25 7.16 -5.09
CA ASP A 97 3.66 7.65 -3.84
C ASP A 97 3.94 6.68 -2.69
N GLU A 98 3.74 5.38 -2.90
CA GLU A 98 4.04 4.34 -1.89
C GLU A 98 5.52 4.26 -1.56
N ILE A 99 6.40 4.41 -2.55
CA ILE A 99 7.85 4.45 -2.35
C ILE A 99 8.26 5.67 -1.52
N GLN A 100 7.66 6.83 -1.78
CA GLN A 100 7.94 8.06 -1.02
C GLN A 100 7.37 7.98 0.40
N ALA A 101 6.19 7.39 0.58
CA ALA A 101 5.57 7.18 1.89
C ALA A 101 6.31 6.11 2.72
N THR A 102 6.88 5.09 2.07
CA THR A 102 7.57 3.97 2.71
C THR A 102 8.92 3.65 2.02
N PRO A 103 9.96 4.49 2.20
CA PRO A 103 11.27 4.28 1.57
C PRO A 103 11.96 2.96 1.96
N GLU A 104 11.55 2.33 3.06
CA GLU A 104 12.07 1.06 3.55
C GLU A 104 11.89 -0.09 2.55
N ILE A 105 10.88 0.01 1.66
CA ILE A 105 10.66 -0.97 0.59
C ILE A 105 11.90 -1.05 -0.32
N TRP A 106 12.50 0.09 -0.66
CA TRP A 106 13.73 0.15 -1.45
C TRP A 106 14.89 -0.50 -0.69
N ASN A 107 15.13 -0.07 0.55
CA ASN A 107 16.25 -0.56 1.37
C ASN A 107 16.19 -2.08 1.54
N ARG A 108 15.00 -2.62 1.83
CA ARG A 108 14.77 -4.06 1.96
C ARG A 108 15.11 -4.81 0.67
N ARG A 109 14.72 -4.28 -0.49
CA ARG A 109 14.96 -4.94 -1.79
C ARG A 109 16.43 -4.96 -2.16
N ILE A 110 17.16 -3.88 -1.88
CA ILE A 110 18.61 -3.82 -2.09
C ILE A 110 19.34 -4.83 -1.19
N GLN A 111 18.96 -4.93 0.08
CA GLN A 111 19.55 -5.90 1.01
C GLN A 111 19.32 -7.36 0.58
N VAL A 112 18.15 -7.69 0.05
CA VAL A 112 17.86 -9.05 -0.45
C VAL A 112 18.67 -9.34 -1.72
N ALA A 113 18.84 -8.37 -2.61
CA ALA A 113 19.60 -8.55 -3.85
C ALA A 113 21.12 -8.61 -3.65
N ALA A 114 21.63 -8.14 -2.50
CA ALA A 114 23.04 -8.16 -2.14
C ALA A 114 23.48 -9.47 -1.44
N LYS A 115 22.53 -10.39 -1.19
CA LYS A 115 22.79 -11.74 -0.68
C LYS A 115 22.74 -12.75 -1.83
#